data_AF-A0A452U0V4-F1
#
_entry.id   AF-A0A452U0V4-F1
#
_cell.length_a   1.000
_cell.length_b   1.000
_cell.length_c   1.000
_cell.angle_alpha   90.00
_cell.angle_beta   90.00
_cell.angle_gamma   90.00
#
_symmetry.space_group_name_H-M   'P 1'
#
loop_
_entity.id
_entity.type
_entity.pdbx_description
1 polymer ?
#
loop_
_entity_poly.entity_id
_entity_poly.type
_entity_poly.pdbx_seq_one_letter_code
_entity_poly.pdbx_strand_id
1 'polypeptide(L)'
;RLLRDDRKVDAHGVYQLAVLLMELDRDDEASSLLGADALYRLGRLEDAHKALLLALSRRPQAAPVLVRLALLQLRRGFFYDANQLVKKVVQSGDTACLQPTLGVFHHEDRQLLRGHCHARALAILRARPSGAEGTAHTREAIAYLSLAIFAAGSQAVESLLTRARCYGLLGQKKTAVFDFNSVLRAEPRNVQALCGRALLHLALGQQKEAVDDILLALKLDPRMVVPEIRSLKPEAQALITQGLWSRCRALLSQPLVTGAALSDEDAQGLLAVGEALIKIDAGQPRGHILLADAFTAMGMPSPGLGNVALVHLHGFACREEKQRSNLGFHKRTQTLGAAAQEANTLLNSGHPGQALGYCSLAVLAGGSSAHHLRLRATCLAELQEFDRALADLDHVLQLDVGDHNLPMRVQDLCSQGRLLLSLGDGARATGAFAQALKLAPALAQSSLWEQPGRGPTAQAFLYHGQTCLEEQRYAEAWTAVESGLLADPEHSGLKRLKARIRREASLGCRLH
;
A
#
# COMPACT_ATOMS: atom_id res chain seq x y z
N ARG A 1 17.42 46.76 -14.93
CA ARG A 1 17.02 46.29 -16.28
C ARG A 1 18.22 46.26 -17.20
N LEU A 2 19.01 47.34 -17.25
CA LEU A 2 20.22 47.46 -18.05
C LEU A 2 21.17 46.26 -17.94
N LEU A 3 21.46 45.73 -16.74
CA LEU A 3 22.42 44.63 -16.53
C LEU A 3 21.83 43.20 -16.51
N ARG A 4 20.55 43.01 -16.89
CA ARG A 4 19.87 41.71 -16.75
C ARG A 4 19.99 40.78 -17.97
N ASP A 5 20.26 41.31 -19.16
CA ASP A 5 20.43 40.52 -20.37
C ASP A 5 21.92 40.26 -20.63
N ASP A 6 22.31 39.01 -20.89
CA ASP A 6 23.68 38.62 -21.27
C ASP A 6 24.07 39.10 -22.69
N ARG A 7 23.21 39.89 -23.36
CA ARG A 7 23.51 40.55 -24.63
C ARG A 7 24.37 41.78 -24.37
N LYS A 8 25.70 41.67 -24.53
CA LYS A 8 26.72 42.75 -24.55
C LYS A 8 26.19 44.09 -23.99
N VAL A 9 25.77 44.08 -22.73
CA VAL A 9 25.46 45.31 -22.02
C VAL A 9 26.82 45.94 -21.77
N ASP A 10 26.97 47.20 -22.16
CA ASP A 10 28.17 47.95 -21.85
C ASP A 10 28.25 48.21 -20.34
N ALA A 11 28.73 47.22 -19.60
CA ALA A 11 28.91 47.31 -18.15
C ALA A 11 29.86 48.45 -17.77
N HIS A 12 30.75 48.85 -18.70
CA HIS A 12 31.61 50.00 -18.52
C HIS A 12 30.82 51.31 -18.59
N GLY A 13 29.98 51.49 -19.62
CA GLY A 13 29.06 52.62 -19.72
C GLY A 13 28.07 52.71 -18.56
N VAL A 14 27.53 51.56 -18.10
CA VAL A 14 26.66 51.53 -16.91
C VAL A 14 27.41 51.94 -15.64
N TYR A 15 28.67 51.53 -15.50
CA TYR A 15 29.50 51.97 -14.37
C TYR A 15 29.78 53.47 -14.41
N GLN A 16 30.16 54.02 -15.57
CA GLN A 16 30.38 55.46 -15.74
C GLN A 16 29.12 56.28 -15.41
N LEU A 17 27.96 55.83 -15.88
CA LEU A 17 26.68 56.45 -15.54
C LEU A 17 26.41 56.41 -14.03
N ALA A 18 26.65 55.25 -13.39
CA ALA A 18 26.46 55.12 -11.95
C ALA A 18 27.37 56.07 -11.16
N VAL A 19 28.63 56.26 -11.58
CA VAL A 19 29.55 57.22 -10.96
C VAL A 19 29.03 58.65 -11.09
N LEU A 20 28.59 59.06 -12.28
CA LEU A 20 28.03 60.40 -12.50
C LEU A 20 26.78 60.65 -11.64
N LEU A 21 25.89 59.64 -11.52
CA LEU A 21 24.71 59.75 -10.67
C LEU A 21 25.09 59.87 -9.18
N MET A 22 26.13 59.15 -8.73
CA MET A 22 26.64 59.28 -7.36
C MET A 22 27.35 60.61 -7.08
N GLU A 23 27.89 61.28 -8.10
CA GLU A 23 28.43 62.64 -7.96
C GLU A 23 27.33 63.67 -7.76
N LEU A 24 26.17 63.46 -8.42
CA LEU A 24 24.99 64.32 -8.31
C LEU A 24 24.26 64.10 -6.98
N ASP A 25 24.08 62.85 -6.56
CA ASP A 25 23.52 62.48 -5.27
C ASP A 25 24.36 61.37 -4.62
N ARG A 26 25.17 61.77 -3.65
CA ARG A 26 26.07 60.85 -2.93
C ARG A 26 25.33 59.85 -2.08
N ASP A 27 24.07 60.11 -1.73
CA ASP A 27 23.26 59.27 -0.85
C ASP A 27 22.29 58.36 -1.61
N ASP A 28 22.25 58.44 -2.94
CA ASP A 28 21.41 57.56 -3.76
C ASP A 28 21.90 56.10 -3.72
N GLU A 29 21.17 55.27 -2.99
CA GLU A 29 21.41 53.84 -2.85
C GLU A 29 21.27 53.10 -4.19
N ALA A 30 20.36 53.53 -5.06
CA ALA A 30 20.12 52.85 -6.33
C ALA A 30 21.33 52.99 -7.27
N SER A 31 21.91 54.19 -7.35
CA SER A 31 23.13 54.44 -8.13
C SER A 31 24.35 53.73 -7.55
N SER A 32 24.49 53.69 -6.22
CA SER A 32 25.56 52.94 -5.56
C SER A 32 25.48 51.43 -5.84
N LEU A 33 24.28 50.84 -5.74
CA LEU A 33 24.04 49.44 -6.08
C LEU A 33 24.26 49.14 -7.56
N LEU A 34 23.86 50.06 -8.45
CA LEU A 34 24.09 49.93 -9.89
C LEU A 34 25.59 49.92 -10.22
N GLY A 35 26.38 50.80 -9.57
CA GLY A 35 27.82 50.84 -9.71
C GLY A 35 28.49 49.54 -9.24
N ALA A 36 28.07 49.01 -8.09
CA ALA A 36 28.56 47.74 -7.57
C ALA A 36 28.21 46.56 -8.50
N ASP A 37 26.98 46.52 -9.02
CA ASP A 37 26.51 45.51 -9.98
C ASP A 37 27.32 45.56 -11.30
N ALA A 38 27.65 46.76 -11.77
CA ALA A 38 28.50 46.96 -12.95
C ALA A 38 29.94 46.51 -12.71
N LEU A 39 30.53 46.85 -11.56
CA LEU A 39 31.87 46.38 -11.17
C LEU A 39 31.95 44.86 -11.10
N TYR A 40 30.91 44.21 -10.57
CA TYR A 40 30.80 42.75 -10.56
C TYR A 40 30.79 42.18 -12.01
N ARG A 41 29.99 42.75 -12.91
CA ARG A 41 29.93 42.32 -14.32
C ARG A 41 31.24 42.55 -15.08
N LEU A 42 32.04 43.54 -14.66
CA LEU A 42 33.39 43.79 -15.18
C LEU A 42 34.46 42.85 -14.57
N GLY A 43 34.10 41.95 -13.66
CA GLY A 43 35.04 41.06 -12.97
C GLY A 43 35.85 41.73 -11.86
N ARG A 44 35.59 43.00 -11.53
CA ARG A 44 36.27 43.76 -10.48
C ARG A 44 35.65 43.47 -9.11
N LEU A 45 35.78 42.23 -8.65
CA LEU A 45 35.10 41.73 -7.45
C LEU A 45 35.50 42.48 -6.17
N GLU A 46 36.77 42.84 -6.00
CA GLU A 46 37.24 43.59 -4.83
C GLU A 46 36.65 45.00 -4.75
N ASP A 47 36.52 45.67 -5.89
CA ASP A 47 35.96 47.02 -5.95
C ASP A 47 34.44 46.98 -5.73
N ALA A 48 33.75 45.98 -6.29
CA ALA A 48 32.35 45.72 -6.00
C ALA A 48 32.13 45.45 -4.51
N HIS A 49 33.02 44.68 -3.87
CA HIS A 49 32.97 44.39 -2.44
C HIS A 49 33.07 45.65 -1.60
N LYS A 50 34.09 46.49 -1.87
CA LYS A 50 34.30 47.76 -1.16
C LYS A 50 33.11 48.71 -1.32
N ALA A 51 32.59 48.84 -2.54
CA ALA A 51 31.41 49.67 -2.81
C ALA A 51 30.19 49.20 -1.99
N LEU A 52 29.96 47.89 -1.91
CA LEU A 52 28.87 47.33 -1.12
C LEU A 52 29.07 47.45 0.40
N LEU A 53 30.31 47.39 0.89
CA LEU A 53 30.60 47.65 2.31
C LEU A 53 30.32 49.11 2.69
N LEU A 54 30.63 50.05 1.79
CA LEU A 54 30.27 51.46 1.96
C LEU A 54 28.75 51.67 1.93
N ALA A 55 28.02 50.95 1.07
CA ALA A 55 26.55 50.98 1.09
C ALA A 55 25.99 50.39 2.39
N LEU A 56 26.59 49.30 2.89
CA LEU A 56 26.17 48.65 4.13
C LEU A 56 26.43 49.51 5.37
N SER A 57 27.51 50.29 5.41
CA SER A 57 27.80 51.17 6.55
C SER A 57 26.76 52.29 6.72
N ARG A 58 26.16 52.74 5.60
CA ARG A 58 25.05 53.70 5.60
C ARG A 58 23.73 53.06 6.05
N ARG A 59 23.47 51.82 5.62
CA ARG A 59 22.24 51.07 5.97
C ARG A 59 22.58 49.61 6.34
N PRO A 60 22.79 49.31 7.64
CA PRO A 60 23.32 48.02 8.08
C PRO A 60 22.36 46.83 7.90
N GLN A 61 21.08 47.09 7.63
CA GLN A 61 20.03 46.08 7.45
C GLN A 61 19.46 46.05 6.02
N ALA A 62 20.10 46.74 5.06
CA ALA A 62 19.62 46.76 3.68
C ALA A 62 19.75 45.38 3.02
N ALA A 63 18.62 44.67 2.88
CA ALA A 63 18.56 43.35 2.25
C ALA A 63 19.16 43.31 0.82
N PRO A 64 18.95 44.32 -0.06
CA PRO A 64 19.57 44.34 -1.38
C PRO A 64 21.12 44.34 -1.33
N VAL A 65 21.71 45.02 -0.35
CA VAL A 65 23.17 45.09 -0.16
C VAL A 65 23.69 43.77 0.43
N LEU A 66 23.01 43.24 1.45
CA LEU A 66 23.38 42.00 2.13
C LEU A 66 23.40 40.79 1.18
N VAL A 67 22.39 40.66 0.31
CA VAL A 67 22.32 39.56 -0.67
C VAL A 67 23.46 39.64 -1.68
N ARG A 68 23.78 40.84 -2.19
CA ARG A 68 24.91 41.05 -3.11
C ARG A 68 26.24 40.72 -2.47
N LEU A 69 26.46 41.18 -1.23
CA LEU A 69 27.66 40.84 -0.46
C LEU A 69 27.75 39.33 -0.22
N ALA A 70 26.66 38.67 0.12
CA ALA A 70 26.65 37.23 0.32
C ALA A 70 27.05 36.47 -0.95
N LEU A 71 26.45 36.80 -2.10
CA LEU A 71 26.82 36.21 -3.40
C LEU A 71 28.29 36.44 -3.75
N LEU A 72 28.78 37.66 -3.53
CA LEU A 72 30.18 38.02 -3.80
C LEU A 72 31.15 37.26 -2.89
N GLN A 73 30.82 37.11 -1.60
CA GLN A 73 31.64 36.35 -0.66
C GLN A 73 31.65 34.86 -0.97
N LEU A 74 30.52 34.29 -1.41
CA LEU A 74 30.47 32.90 -1.88
C LEU A 74 31.39 32.69 -3.08
N ARG A 75 31.35 33.61 -4.07
CA ARG A 75 32.23 33.55 -5.24
C ARG A 75 33.72 33.65 -4.87
N ARG A 76 34.04 34.44 -3.84
CA ARG A 76 35.40 34.61 -3.31
C ARG A 76 35.85 33.47 -2.37
N GLY A 77 34.95 32.55 -2.01
CA GLY A 77 35.25 31.41 -1.12
C GLY A 77 35.12 31.69 0.38
N PHE A 78 34.62 32.85 0.78
CA PHE A 78 34.43 33.24 2.19
C PHE A 78 33.06 32.78 2.73
N PHE A 79 32.89 31.47 2.90
CA PHE A 79 31.59 30.85 3.26
C PHE A 79 31.06 31.26 4.64
N TYR A 80 31.94 31.51 5.62
CA TYR A 80 31.53 31.94 6.95
C TYR A 80 30.90 33.33 6.91
N ASP A 81 31.56 34.29 6.25
CA ASP A 81 31.08 35.66 6.11
C ASP A 81 29.79 35.71 5.30
N ALA A 82 29.73 34.94 4.20
CA ALA A 82 28.52 34.76 3.42
C ALA A 82 27.35 34.27 4.29
N ASN A 83 27.57 33.26 5.14
CA ASN A 83 26.53 32.75 6.03
C ASN A 83 26.06 33.81 7.04
N GLN A 84 26.94 34.64 7.59
CA GLN A 84 26.55 35.73 8.50
C GLN A 84 25.68 36.77 7.78
N LEU A 85 25.99 37.08 6.52
CA LEU A 85 25.20 38.00 5.70
C LEU A 85 23.82 37.42 5.36
N VAL A 86 23.77 36.15 4.93
CA VAL A 86 22.51 35.44 4.66
C VAL A 86 21.65 35.37 5.91
N LYS A 87 22.24 35.14 7.09
CA LYS A 87 21.51 35.15 8.36
C LYS A 87 20.83 36.49 8.63
N LYS A 88 21.49 37.62 8.33
CA LYS A 88 20.89 38.96 8.43
C LYS A 88 19.73 39.15 7.44
N VAL A 89 19.85 38.64 6.22
CA VAL A 89 18.75 38.67 5.22
C VAL A 89 17.55 37.84 5.71
N VAL A 90 17.81 36.66 6.28
CA VAL A 90 16.75 35.81 6.86
C VAL A 90 16.05 36.53 8.01
N GLN A 91 16.79 37.25 8.85
CA GLN A 91 16.24 38.01 9.97
C GLN A 91 15.42 39.23 9.53
N SER A 92 15.78 39.88 8.42
CA SER A 92 15.01 41.02 7.90
C SER A 92 13.69 40.59 7.26
N GLY A 93 13.60 39.36 6.74
CA GLY A 93 12.40 38.83 6.11
C GLY A 93 12.05 39.46 4.75
N ASP A 94 12.84 40.42 4.27
CA ASP A 94 12.64 41.08 2.99
C ASP A 94 13.11 40.19 1.83
N THR A 95 12.15 39.63 1.11
CA THR A 95 12.38 38.77 -0.05
C THR A 95 12.12 39.48 -1.38
N ALA A 96 11.59 40.71 -1.36
CA ALA A 96 11.24 41.46 -2.57
C ALA A 96 12.48 41.81 -3.41
N CYS A 97 13.63 41.98 -2.75
CA CYS A 97 14.89 42.31 -3.40
C CYS A 97 15.58 41.11 -4.09
N LEU A 98 15.13 39.87 -3.85
CA LEU A 98 15.84 38.67 -4.31
C LEU A 98 15.80 38.53 -5.83
N GLN A 99 14.60 38.49 -6.42
CA GLN A 99 14.43 38.36 -7.86
C GLN A 99 15.19 39.43 -8.68
N PRO A 100 15.08 40.74 -8.36
CA PRO A 100 15.80 41.76 -9.12
C PRO A 100 17.33 41.68 -8.94
N THR A 101 17.81 41.24 -7.78
CA THR A 101 19.25 41.09 -7.48
C THR A 101 19.84 39.86 -8.16
N LEU A 102 19.19 38.71 -8.03
CA LEU A 102 19.65 37.45 -8.62
C LEU A 102 19.76 37.52 -10.15
N GLY A 103 18.91 38.32 -10.81
CA GLY A 103 19.00 38.55 -12.26
C GLY A 103 20.25 39.29 -12.74
N VAL A 104 21.07 39.85 -11.84
CA VAL A 104 22.35 40.49 -12.17
C VAL A 104 23.50 39.49 -12.15
N PHE A 105 23.40 38.46 -11.31
CA PHE A 105 24.50 37.51 -11.08
C PHE A 105 24.49 36.35 -12.07
N HIS A 106 25.69 35.87 -12.41
CA HIS A 106 25.85 34.70 -13.25
C HIS A 106 25.17 33.46 -12.65
N HIS A 107 24.80 32.53 -13.52
CA HIS A 107 24.15 31.28 -13.10
C HIS A 107 25.00 30.51 -12.08
N GLU A 108 26.33 30.48 -12.23
CA GLU A 108 27.26 29.80 -11.32
C GLU A 108 27.17 30.35 -9.89
N ASP A 109 27.22 31.68 -9.73
CA ASP A 109 27.13 32.34 -8.43
C ASP A 109 25.76 32.12 -7.77
N ARG A 110 24.69 32.07 -8.57
CA ARG A 110 23.36 31.69 -8.08
C ARG A 110 23.31 30.25 -7.60
N GLN A 111 23.97 29.32 -8.28
CA GLN A 111 24.06 27.93 -7.83
C GLN A 111 24.89 27.81 -6.54
N LEU A 112 25.92 28.63 -6.33
CA LEU A 112 26.65 28.68 -5.06
C LEU A 112 25.73 29.12 -3.90
N LEU A 113 24.93 30.17 -4.10
CA LEU A 113 23.95 30.61 -3.09
C LEU A 113 22.89 29.54 -2.83
N ARG A 114 22.35 28.93 -3.88
CA ARG A 114 21.40 27.81 -3.76
C ARG A 114 22.00 26.69 -2.90
N GLY A 115 23.20 26.20 -3.28
CA GLY A 115 23.87 25.10 -2.59
C GLY A 115 24.16 25.41 -1.14
N HIS A 116 24.67 26.62 -0.87
CA HIS A 116 24.96 27.08 0.49
C HIS A 116 23.69 27.14 1.36
N CYS A 117 22.63 27.80 0.86
CA CYS A 117 21.38 27.94 1.59
C CYS A 117 20.70 26.57 1.83
N HIS A 118 20.69 25.69 0.83
CA HIS A 118 20.14 24.34 0.98
C HIS A 118 20.92 23.52 2.02
N ALA A 119 22.24 23.49 1.92
CA ALA A 119 23.10 22.78 2.88
C ALA A 119 22.93 23.32 4.30
N ARG A 120 22.84 24.64 4.46
CA ARG A 120 22.62 25.27 5.76
C ARG A 120 21.26 24.91 6.35
N ALA A 121 20.20 24.91 5.54
CA ALA A 121 18.87 24.48 5.99
C ALA A 121 18.89 23.03 6.49
N LEU A 122 19.54 22.12 5.76
CA LEU A 122 19.69 20.73 6.20
C LEU A 122 20.50 20.61 7.50
N ALA A 123 21.55 21.42 7.67
CA ALA A 123 22.32 21.44 8.91
C ALA A 123 21.47 21.89 10.10
N ILE A 124 20.62 22.92 9.93
CA ILE A 124 19.68 23.39 10.95
C ILE A 124 18.68 22.29 11.33
N LEU A 125 18.11 21.60 10.32
CA LEU A 125 17.13 20.53 10.55
C LEU A 125 17.76 19.30 11.23
N ARG A 126 19.03 18.98 10.94
CA ARG A 126 19.76 17.86 11.56
C ARG A 126 20.12 18.10 13.02
N ALA A 127 20.22 19.36 13.45
CA ALA A 127 20.54 19.70 14.84
C ALA A 127 19.44 19.27 15.84
N ARG A 128 18.23 18.93 15.37
CA ARG A 128 17.07 18.41 16.14
C ARG A 128 16.84 19.08 17.52
N PRO A 129 16.64 20.40 17.59
CA PRO A 129 16.28 21.06 18.84
C PRO A 129 14.84 20.68 19.26
N SER A 130 14.65 20.36 20.54
CA SER A 130 13.37 19.94 21.11
C SER A 130 12.53 21.14 21.59
N GLY A 131 11.20 20.98 21.59
CA GLY A 131 10.27 21.99 22.13
C GLY A 131 10.11 23.25 21.27
N ALA A 132 9.94 24.41 21.92
CA ALA A 132 9.69 25.70 21.25
C ALA A 132 10.84 26.10 20.30
N GLU A 133 12.08 25.75 20.65
CA GLU A 133 13.25 25.96 19.81
C GLU A 133 13.15 25.22 18.48
N GLY A 134 12.58 24.00 18.46
CA GLY A 134 12.35 23.23 17.24
C GLY A 134 11.50 23.99 16.20
N THR A 135 10.50 24.74 16.66
CA THR A 135 9.65 25.55 15.76
C THR A 135 10.39 26.74 15.17
N ALA A 136 11.24 27.40 15.96
CA ALA A 136 12.05 28.53 15.51
C ALA A 136 13.11 28.08 14.48
N HIS A 137 13.80 26.97 14.74
CA HIS A 137 14.78 26.40 13.81
C HIS A 137 14.12 25.92 12.52
N THR A 138 12.90 25.36 12.60
CA THR A 138 12.15 24.97 11.39
C THR A 138 11.78 26.18 10.54
N ARG A 139 11.38 27.31 11.17
CA ARG A 139 11.14 28.58 10.46
C ARG A 139 12.41 29.16 9.85
N GLU A 140 13.54 29.11 10.56
CA GLU A 140 14.82 29.52 10.03
C GLU A 140 15.20 28.68 8.80
N ALA A 141 15.09 27.35 8.88
CA ALA A 141 15.35 26.45 7.77
C ALA A 141 14.45 26.76 6.56
N ILE A 142 13.16 27.06 6.77
CA ILE A 142 12.23 27.47 5.70
C ILE A 142 12.71 28.74 4.98
N ALA A 143 13.26 29.72 5.71
CA ALA A 143 13.79 30.94 5.12
C ALA A 143 15.01 30.66 4.24
N TYR A 144 15.96 29.84 4.72
CA TYR A 144 17.10 29.39 3.91
C TYR A 144 16.65 28.59 2.67
N LEU A 145 15.68 27.68 2.81
CA LEU A 145 15.15 26.92 1.68
C LEU A 145 14.45 27.83 0.66
N SER A 146 13.76 28.88 1.12
CA SER A 146 13.12 29.86 0.24
C SER A 146 14.16 30.63 -0.56
N LEU A 147 15.25 31.08 0.06
CA LEU A 147 16.39 31.69 -0.64
C LEU A 147 17.00 30.73 -1.67
N ALA A 148 17.17 29.45 -1.31
CA ALA A 148 17.67 28.44 -2.23
C ALA A 148 16.75 28.24 -3.44
N ILE A 149 15.43 28.24 -3.24
CA ILE A 149 14.43 28.13 -4.30
C ILE A 149 14.48 29.35 -5.23
N PHE A 150 14.56 30.57 -4.69
CA PHE A 150 14.71 31.78 -5.49
C PHE A 150 15.99 31.77 -6.33
N ALA A 151 17.11 31.27 -5.78
CA ALA A 151 18.37 31.17 -6.48
C ALA A 151 18.39 30.09 -7.58
N ALA A 152 17.65 28.99 -7.37
CA ALA A 152 17.63 27.84 -8.28
C ALA A 152 16.78 28.04 -9.56
N GLY A 153 15.79 28.94 -9.54
CA GLY A 153 14.86 29.08 -10.67
C GLY A 153 13.98 27.84 -10.86
N SER A 154 14.00 27.22 -12.05
CA SER A 154 13.15 26.08 -12.39
C SER A 154 13.57 24.74 -11.75
N GLN A 155 14.78 24.65 -11.18
CA GLN A 155 15.35 23.40 -10.66
C GLN A 155 15.47 23.38 -9.14
N ALA A 156 14.35 23.51 -8.43
CA ALA A 156 14.33 23.62 -6.96
C ALA A 156 13.72 22.41 -6.22
N VAL A 157 13.65 21.24 -6.87
CA VAL A 157 12.90 20.06 -6.38
C VAL A 157 13.27 19.66 -4.95
N GLU A 158 14.54 19.43 -4.64
CA GLU A 158 14.98 19.01 -3.30
C GLU A 158 14.66 20.06 -2.23
N SER A 159 14.86 21.35 -2.55
CA SER A 159 14.54 22.45 -1.62
C SER A 159 13.04 22.59 -1.39
N LEU A 160 12.22 22.40 -2.43
CA LEU A 160 10.75 22.40 -2.33
C LEU A 160 10.26 21.23 -1.49
N LEU A 161 10.75 20.02 -1.73
CA LEU A 161 10.42 18.83 -0.93
C LEU A 161 10.75 19.03 0.55
N THR A 162 11.95 19.55 0.84
CA THR A 162 12.39 19.80 2.20
C THR A 162 11.53 20.88 2.87
N ARG A 163 11.22 21.97 2.14
CA ARG A 163 10.42 23.08 2.67
C ARG A 163 8.97 22.66 2.93
N ALA A 164 8.40 21.86 2.04
CA ALA A 164 7.08 21.27 2.22
C ALA A 164 7.00 20.43 3.48
N ARG A 165 8.00 19.57 3.73
CA ARG A 165 8.09 18.79 4.98
C ARG A 165 8.16 19.70 6.21
N CYS A 166 8.95 20.78 6.16
CA CYS A 166 9.00 21.77 7.25
C CYS A 166 7.66 22.47 7.51
N TYR A 167 6.94 22.89 6.45
CA TYR A 167 5.60 23.46 6.59
C TYR A 167 4.60 22.46 7.19
N GLY A 168 4.69 21.18 6.80
CA GLY A 168 3.92 20.09 7.40
C GLY A 168 4.15 19.97 8.91
N LEU A 169 5.42 20.01 9.35
CA LEU A 169 5.79 20.00 10.78
C LEU A 169 5.24 21.20 11.56
N LEU A 170 5.17 22.38 10.92
CA LEU A 170 4.59 23.58 11.51
C LEU A 170 3.05 23.62 11.44
N GLY A 171 2.41 22.57 10.91
CA GLY A 171 0.95 22.51 10.74
C GLY A 171 0.41 23.37 9.59
N GLN A 172 1.28 24.00 8.79
CA GLN A 172 0.88 24.79 7.62
C GLN A 172 0.62 23.86 6.42
N LYS A 173 -0.41 23.02 6.54
CA LYS A 173 -0.68 21.92 5.60
C LYS A 173 -0.92 22.41 4.16
N LYS A 174 -1.66 23.51 3.99
CA LYS A 174 -1.99 24.06 2.66
C LYS A 174 -0.76 24.60 1.91
N THR A 175 0.15 25.29 2.60
CA THR A 175 1.39 25.79 1.98
C THR A 175 2.34 24.63 1.64
N ALA A 176 2.39 23.61 2.49
CA ALA A 176 3.14 22.40 2.20
C ALA A 176 2.60 21.65 0.95
N VAL A 177 1.27 21.53 0.81
CA VAL A 177 0.64 20.96 -0.40
C VAL A 177 0.99 21.76 -1.65
N PHE A 178 1.07 23.09 -1.56
CA PHE A 178 1.47 23.93 -2.70
C PHE A 178 2.89 23.62 -3.19
N ASP A 179 3.84 23.45 -2.27
CA ASP A 179 5.22 23.08 -2.61
C ASP A 179 5.30 21.68 -3.24
N PHE A 180 4.58 20.69 -2.69
CA PHE A 180 4.51 19.35 -3.30
C PHE A 180 3.86 19.38 -4.68
N ASN A 181 2.79 20.15 -4.87
CA ASN A 181 2.17 20.34 -6.18
C ASN A 181 3.14 20.98 -7.18
N SER A 182 3.97 21.91 -6.74
CA SER A 182 4.99 22.52 -7.58
C SER A 182 6.03 21.50 -8.04
N VAL A 183 6.45 20.59 -7.15
CA VAL A 183 7.32 19.45 -7.51
C VAL A 183 6.60 18.53 -8.50
N LEU A 184 5.36 18.14 -8.25
CA LEU A 184 4.62 17.20 -9.10
C LEU A 184 4.25 17.77 -10.47
N ARG A 185 4.18 19.10 -10.63
CA ARG A 185 4.04 19.75 -11.94
C ARG A 185 5.30 19.58 -12.79
N ALA A 186 6.48 19.60 -12.18
CA ALA A 186 7.75 19.40 -12.87
C ALA A 186 8.08 17.91 -13.04
N GLU A 187 7.80 17.11 -12.00
CA GLU A 187 8.10 15.69 -11.91
C GLU A 187 6.87 14.90 -11.44
N PRO A 188 5.92 14.56 -12.34
CA PRO A 188 4.68 13.88 -11.97
C PRO A 188 4.86 12.51 -11.30
N ARG A 189 6.03 11.87 -11.52
CA ARG A 189 6.40 10.56 -10.95
C ARG A 189 7.31 10.66 -9.72
N ASN A 190 7.41 11.84 -9.09
CA ASN A 190 8.23 11.99 -7.89
C ASN A 190 7.56 11.34 -6.67
N VAL A 191 8.07 10.18 -6.26
CA VAL A 191 7.51 9.35 -5.18
C VAL A 191 7.50 10.08 -3.84
N GLN A 192 8.55 10.86 -3.52
CA GLN A 192 8.62 11.60 -2.27
C GLN A 192 7.56 12.71 -2.19
N ALA A 193 7.29 13.37 -3.31
CA ALA A 193 6.24 14.39 -3.38
C ALA A 193 4.84 13.77 -3.25
N LEU A 194 4.59 12.63 -3.90
CA LEU A 194 3.31 11.90 -3.77
C LEU A 194 3.07 11.46 -2.32
N CYS A 195 4.06 10.82 -1.69
CA CYS A 195 3.96 10.43 -0.27
C CYS A 195 3.73 11.64 0.64
N GLY A 196 4.55 12.68 0.49
CA GLY A 196 4.44 13.89 1.31
C GLY A 196 3.09 14.58 1.16
N ARG A 197 2.57 14.68 -0.07
CA ARG A 197 1.25 15.26 -0.34
C ARG A 197 0.12 14.39 0.23
N ALA A 198 0.21 13.08 0.07
CA ALA A 198 -0.78 12.16 0.64
C ALA A 198 -0.90 12.28 2.17
N LEU A 199 0.23 12.36 2.87
CA LEU A 199 0.22 12.53 4.33
C LEU A 199 -0.46 13.83 4.76
N LEU A 200 -0.28 14.91 4.00
CA LEU A 200 -0.96 16.17 4.26
C LEU A 200 -2.45 16.10 3.93
N HIS A 201 -2.82 15.41 2.85
CA HIS A 201 -4.23 15.15 2.52
C HIS A 201 -4.93 14.37 3.63
N LEU A 202 -4.30 13.32 4.20
CA LEU A 202 -4.84 12.63 5.38
C LEU A 202 -5.01 13.59 6.56
N ALA A 203 -4.00 14.42 6.82
CA ALA A 203 -4.07 15.39 7.91
C ALA A 203 -5.12 16.50 7.67
N LEU A 204 -5.58 16.69 6.43
CA LEU A 204 -6.66 17.59 6.04
C LEU A 204 -8.04 16.89 5.98
N GLY A 205 -8.12 15.59 6.27
CA GLY A 205 -9.35 14.79 6.16
C GLY A 205 -9.69 14.38 4.72
N GLN A 206 -8.78 14.61 3.77
CA GLN A 206 -8.91 14.30 2.34
C GLN A 206 -8.40 12.87 2.08
N GLN A 207 -9.11 11.88 2.61
CA GLN A 207 -8.66 10.48 2.59
C GLN A 207 -8.63 9.91 1.17
N LYS A 208 -9.54 10.31 0.29
CA LYS A 208 -9.60 9.80 -1.09
C LYS A 208 -8.36 10.21 -1.88
N GLU A 209 -8.04 11.50 -1.85
CA GLU A 209 -6.89 12.10 -2.51
C GLU A 209 -5.58 11.50 -1.97
N ALA A 210 -5.50 11.28 -0.66
CA ALA A 210 -4.35 10.61 -0.06
C ALA A 210 -4.16 9.18 -0.55
N VAL A 211 -5.24 8.40 -0.64
CA VAL A 211 -5.19 7.02 -1.11
C VAL A 211 -4.78 6.95 -2.57
N ASP A 212 -5.30 7.84 -3.42
CA ASP A 212 -4.94 7.89 -4.84
C ASP A 212 -3.44 8.25 -5.01
N ASP A 213 -2.92 9.21 -4.23
CA ASP A 213 -1.49 9.56 -4.25
C ASP A 213 -0.59 8.41 -3.77
N ILE A 214 -0.97 7.72 -2.67
CA ILE A 214 -0.22 6.56 -2.18
C ILE A 214 -0.28 5.40 -3.18
N LEU A 215 -1.42 5.18 -3.84
CA LEU A 215 -1.57 4.14 -4.85
C LEU A 215 -0.62 4.39 -6.05
N LEU A 216 -0.55 5.64 -6.53
CA LEU A 216 0.42 6.03 -7.56
C LEU A 216 1.86 5.87 -7.07
N ALA A 217 2.17 6.27 -5.84
CA ALA A 217 3.50 6.13 -5.27
C ALA A 217 3.92 4.64 -5.16
N LEU A 218 3.01 3.77 -4.73
CA LEU A 218 3.23 2.32 -4.63
C LEU A 218 3.44 1.68 -6.00
N LYS A 219 2.73 2.13 -7.04
CA LYS A 219 2.98 1.67 -8.43
C LYS A 219 4.40 2.02 -8.90
N LEU A 220 4.97 3.13 -8.43
CA LEU A 220 6.28 3.62 -8.86
C LEU A 220 7.45 3.03 -8.06
N ASP A 221 7.42 3.09 -6.73
CA ASP A 221 8.47 2.55 -5.87
C ASP A 221 7.93 2.07 -4.50
N PRO A 222 7.50 0.80 -4.40
CA PRO A 222 7.08 0.23 -3.13
C PRO A 222 8.15 0.25 -2.04
N ARG A 223 9.44 0.20 -2.40
CA ARG A 223 10.54 0.09 -1.43
C ARG A 223 10.75 1.39 -0.66
N MET A 224 10.45 2.53 -1.28
CA MET A 224 10.45 3.83 -0.62
C MET A 224 9.17 4.05 0.20
N VAL A 225 8.01 3.67 -0.33
CA VAL A 225 6.70 4.02 0.26
C VAL A 225 6.38 3.17 1.50
N VAL A 226 6.66 1.87 1.46
CA VAL A 226 6.31 0.95 2.57
C VAL A 226 6.95 1.39 3.90
N PRO A 227 8.27 1.70 3.97
CA PRO A 227 8.86 2.22 5.21
C PRO A 227 8.26 3.55 5.67
N GLU A 228 7.94 4.48 4.75
CA GLU A 228 7.31 5.74 5.11
C GLU A 228 5.92 5.49 5.75
N ILE A 229 5.09 4.61 5.19
CA ILE A 229 3.79 4.26 5.80
C ILE A 229 3.98 3.57 7.16
N ARG A 230 4.93 2.64 7.28
CA ARG A 230 5.23 1.95 8.54
C ARG A 230 5.74 2.87 9.65
N SER A 231 6.28 4.04 9.30
CA SER A 231 6.71 5.04 10.28
C SER A 231 5.58 5.90 10.84
N LEU A 232 4.38 5.85 10.24
CA LEU A 232 3.23 6.64 10.67
C LEU A 232 2.59 6.08 11.96
N LYS A 233 1.73 6.89 12.57
CA LYS A 233 0.89 6.43 13.69
C LYS A 233 -0.06 5.31 13.24
N PRO A 234 -0.41 4.34 14.11
CA PRO A 234 -1.31 3.25 13.79
C PRO A 234 -2.65 3.70 13.19
N GLU A 235 -3.21 4.81 13.68
CA GLU A 235 -4.45 5.39 13.15
C GLU A 235 -4.32 5.79 11.67
N ALA A 236 -3.23 6.47 11.31
CA ALA A 236 -2.96 6.89 9.93
C ALA A 236 -2.67 5.68 9.03
N GLN A 237 -1.95 4.67 9.54
CA GLN A 237 -1.73 3.41 8.84
C GLN A 237 -3.03 2.69 8.54
N ALA A 238 -3.94 2.62 9.52
CA ALA A 238 -5.25 1.99 9.35
C ALA A 238 -6.07 2.72 8.27
N LEU A 239 -6.09 4.05 8.27
CA LEU A 239 -6.81 4.84 7.26
C LEU A 239 -6.25 4.63 5.84
N ILE A 240 -4.93 4.60 5.68
CA ILE A 240 -4.28 4.34 4.39
C ILE A 240 -4.57 2.91 3.92
N THR A 241 -4.30 1.91 4.77
CA THR A 241 -4.45 0.50 4.41
C THR A 241 -5.91 0.14 4.12
N GLN A 242 -6.87 0.67 4.88
CA GLN A 242 -8.29 0.52 4.61
C GLN A 242 -8.72 1.20 3.30
N GLY A 243 -8.21 2.40 3.04
CA GLY A 243 -8.50 3.14 1.82
C GLY A 243 -7.93 2.47 0.57
N LEU A 244 -6.69 1.99 0.64
CA LEU A 244 -6.07 1.19 -0.43
C LEU A 244 -6.85 -0.09 -0.69
N TRP A 245 -7.22 -0.81 0.37
CA TRP A 245 -8.04 -2.02 0.26
C TRP A 245 -9.38 -1.76 -0.42
N SER A 246 -10.13 -0.74 0.01
CA SER A 246 -11.45 -0.42 -0.58
C SER A 246 -11.32 0.02 -2.04
N ARG A 247 -10.29 0.81 -2.37
CA ARG A 247 -10.00 1.25 -3.74
C ARG A 247 -9.66 0.06 -4.65
N CYS A 248 -8.81 -0.85 -4.19
CA CYS A 248 -8.42 -2.03 -4.97
C CYS A 248 -9.58 -3.03 -5.14
N ARG A 249 -10.40 -3.22 -4.10
CA ARG A 249 -11.65 -4.00 -4.20
C ARG A 249 -12.62 -3.40 -5.21
N ALA A 250 -12.77 -2.08 -5.23
CA ALA A 250 -13.60 -1.40 -6.22
C ALA A 250 -13.08 -1.66 -7.65
N LEU A 251 -11.76 -1.58 -7.86
CA LEU A 251 -11.14 -1.91 -9.16
C LEU A 251 -11.38 -3.37 -9.58
N LEU A 252 -11.25 -4.33 -8.66
CA LEU A 252 -11.52 -5.75 -8.93
C LEU A 252 -13.00 -6.04 -9.21
N SER A 253 -13.92 -5.28 -8.61
CA SER A 253 -15.36 -5.44 -8.82
C SER A 253 -15.86 -4.88 -10.16
N GLN A 254 -15.15 -3.91 -10.76
CA GLN A 254 -15.56 -3.28 -12.03
C GLN A 254 -15.64 -4.28 -13.21
N PRO A 255 -14.60 -5.10 -13.48
CA PRO A 255 -14.62 -6.16 -14.51
C PRO A 255 -15.79 -7.13 -14.41
N LEU A 256 -16.19 -7.51 -13.20
CA LEU A 256 -17.29 -8.44 -12.93
C LEU A 256 -18.65 -7.85 -13.33
N VAL A 257 -18.78 -6.51 -13.28
CA VAL A 257 -20.02 -5.78 -13.60
C VAL A 257 -20.05 -5.36 -15.08
N THR A 258 -18.90 -5.01 -15.67
CA THR A 258 -18.82 -4.46 -17.04
C THR A 258 -18.35 -5.47 -18.08
N GLY A 259 -17.82 -6.63 -17.67
CA GLY A 259 -17.25 -7.65 -18.57
C GLY A 259 -15.91 -7.25 -19.19
N ALA A 260 -15.33 -6.11 -18.81
CA ALA A 260 -14.06 -5.62 -19.34
C ALA A 260 -12.87 -6.27 -18.62
N ALA A 261 -11.88 -6.76 -19.38
CA ALA A 261 -10.65 -7.31 -18.83
C ALA A 261 -9.83 -6.22 -18.09
N LEU A 262 -9.17 -6.61 -16.98
CA LEU A 262 -8.24 -5.73 -16.26
C LEU A 262 -7.07 -5.33 -17.16
N SER A 263 -6.68 -4.06 -17.09
CA SER A 263 -5.45 -3.61 -17.77
C SER A 263 -4.22 -4.21 -17.08
N ASP A 264 -3.17 -4.51 -17.85
CA ASP A 264 -1.90 -5.03 -17.30
C ASP A 264 -1.29 -4.07 -16.26
N GLU A 265 -1.42 -2.76 -16.47
CA GLU A 265 -0.95 -1.75 -15.51
C GLU A 265 -1.74 -1.75 -14.20
N ASP A 266 -3.06 -1.97 -14.25
CA ASP A 266 -3.89 -2.07 -13.04
C ASP A 266 -3.65 -3.38 -12.32
N ALA A 267 -3.45 -4.47 -13.06
CA ALA A 267 -3.10 -5.75 -12.49
C ALA A 267 -1.75 -5.71 -11.75
N GLN A 268 -0.72 -5.12 -12.38
CA GLN A 268 0.58 -4.91 -11.74
C GLN A 268 0.49 -3.97 -10.53
N GLY A 269 -0.39 -2.96 -10.60
CA GLY A 269 -0.69 -2.09 -9.48
C GLY A 269 -1.35 -2.80 -8.29
N LEU A 270 -2.33 -3.67 -8.56
CA LEU A 270 -3.01 -4.47 -7.53
C LEU A 270 -2.02 -5.39 -6.82
N LEU A 271 -1.10 -6.01 -7.56
CA LEU A 271 -0.02 -6.82 -6.97
C LEU A 271 0.90 -5.96 -6.09
N ALA A 272 1.36 -4.81 -6.59
CA ALA A 272 2.23 -3.92 -5.83
C ALA A 272 1.58 -3.44 -4.52
N VAL A 273 0.27 -3.11 -4.55
CA VAL A 273 -0.48 -2.72 -3.36
C VAL A 273 -0.69 -3.89 -2.42
N GLY A 274 -1.05 -5.07 -2.93
CA GLY A 274 -1.23 -6.29 -2.11
C GLY A 274 0.06 -6.65 -1.37
N GLU A 275 1.21 -6.62 -2.05
CA GLU A 275 2.52 -6.81 -1.43
C GLU A 275 2.83 -5.75 -0.37
N ALA A 276 2.53 -4.49 -0.67
CA ALA A 276 2.79 -3.39 0.25
C ALA A 276 1.95 -3.53 1.52
N LEU A 277 0.67 -3.90 1.41
CA LEU A 277 -0.22 -4.13 2.55
C LEU A 277 0.33 -5.22 3.48
N ILE A 278 0.80 -6.34 2.94
CA ILE A 278 1.43 -7.41 3.73
C ILE A 278 2.68 -6.91 4.44
N LYS A 279 3.53 -6.14 3.74
CA LYS A 279 4.77 -5.59 4.32
C LYS A 279 4.51 -4.52 5.38
N ILE A 280 3.39 -3.78 5.28
CA ILE A 280 2.99 -2.76 6.24
C ILE A 280 2.45 -3.43 7.51
N ASP A 281 1.52 -4.36 7.36
CA ASP A 281 0.87 -5.07 8.46
C ASP A 281 0.65 -6.54 8.12
N ALA A 282 1.59 -7.38 8.55
CA ALA A 282 1.56 -8.83 8.34
C ALA A 282 0.44 -9.54 9.15
N GLY A 283 -0.15 -8.85 10.14
CA GLY A 283 -1.28 -9.38 10.91
C GLY A 283 -2.62 -9.20 10.21
N GLN A 284 -2.72 -8.42 9.13
CA GLN A 284 -3.99 -8.17 8.46
C GLN A 284 -4.18 -9.08 7.24
N PRO A 285 -5.31 -9.81 7.13
CA PRO A 285 -5.55 -10.71 6.00
C PRO A 285 -5.75 -9.98 4.67
N ARG A 286 -6.06 -8.68 4.71
CA ARG A 286 -6.43 -7.87 3.55
C ARG A 286 -5.40 -7.91 2.43
N GLY A 287 -4.11 -7.84 2.74
CA GLY A 287 -3.06 -7.90 1.72
C GLY A 287 -3.03 -9.24 0.99
N HIS A 288 -3.18 -10.33 1.73
CA HIS A 288 -3.20 -11.69 1.18
C HIS A 288 -4.45 -11.96 0.33
N ILE A 289 -5.61 -11.53 0.80
CA ILE A 289 -6.87 -11.65 0.04
C ILE A 289 -6.75 -10.84 -1.26
N LEU A 290 -6.17 -9.63 -1.21
CA LEU A 290 -6.04 -8.79 -2.39
C LEU A 290 -5.17 -9.45 -3.47
N LEU A 291 -4.05 -10.06 -3.06
CA LEU A 291 -3.18 -10.79 -3.99
C LEU A 291 -3.91 -11.98 -4.60
N ALA A 292 -4.62 -12.77 -3.79
CA ALA A 292 -5.39 -13.90 -4.28
C ALA A 292 -6.44 -13.48 -5.33
N ASP A 293 -7.20 -12.42 -5.03
CA ASP A 293 -8.24 -11.90 -5.94
C ASP A 293 -7.64 -11.27 -7.21
N ALA A 294 -6.48 -10.60 -7.11
CA ALA A 294 -5.78 -10.08 -8.28
C ALA A 294 -5.28 -11.22 -9.20
N PHE A 295 -4.77 -12.29 -8.62
CA PHE A 295 -4.31 -13.46 -9.38
C PHE A 295 -5.45 -14.22 -10.06
N THR A 296 -6.61 -14.36 -9.43
CA THR A 296 -7.78 -14.98 -10.05
C THR A 296 -8.32 -14.11 -11.19
N ALA A 297 -8.38 -12.79 -11.00
CA ALA A 297 -8.90 -11.86 -12.00
C ALA A 297 -8.00 -11.73 -13.25
N MET A 298 -6.69 -11.94 -13.12
CA MET A 298 -5.77 -12.03 -14.26
C MET A 298 -5.93 -13.30 -15.10
N GLY A 299 -6.75 -14.27 -14.68
CA GLY A 299 -7.08 -15.44 -15.50
C GLY A 299 -5.90 -16.32 -15.89
N MET A 300 -4.79 -16.28 -15.14
CA MET A 300 -3.60 -17.09 -15.42
C MET A 300 -3.65 -18.38 -14.60
N PRO A 301 -3.98 -19.56 -15.16
CA PRO A 301 -3.60 -20.83 -14.58
C PRO A 301 -2.24 -21.21 -15.17
N SER A 302 -1.13 -20.78 -14.58
CA SER A 302 0.19 -21.20 -15.08
C SER A 302 1.26 -21.35 -14.00
N PRO A 303 2.24 -22.27 -14.17
CA PRO A 303 3.25 -22.63 -13.17
C PRO A 303 4.15 -21.48 -12.66
N GLY A 304 4.09 -20.29 -13.29
CA GLY A 304 4.75 -19.07 -12.82
C GLY A 304 4.14 -18.47 -11.54
N LEU A 305 2.82 -18.62 -11.32
CA LEU A 305 2.13 -18.24 -10.07
C LEU A 305 2.66 -19.00 -8.87
N GLY A 306 2.98 -20.27 -9.09
CA GLY A 306 3.80 -21.10 -8.23
C GLY A 306 4.99 -20.33 -7.69
N ASN A 307 5.90 -19.94 -8.57
CA ASN A 307 7.17 -19.35 -8.18
C ASN A 307 7.01 -17.98 -7.50
N VAL A 308 6.06 -17.14 -7.92
CA VAL A 308 5.83 -15.83 -7.29
C VAL A 308 5.21 -15.99 -5.90
N ALA A 309 4.12 -16.77 -5.77
CA ALA A 309 3.52 -17.05 -4.47
C ALA A 309 4.49 -17.81 -3.54
N LEU A 310 5.35 -18.67 -4.06
CA LEU A 310 6.43 -19.34 -3.31
C LEU A 310 7.57 -18.41 -2.91
N VAL A 311 7.91 -17.41 -3.71
CA VAL A 311 8.86 -16.36 -3.32
C VAL A 311 8.30 -15.55 -2.15
N HIS A 312 6.99 -15.30 -2.14
CA HIS A 312 6.32 -14.62 -1.03
C HIS A 312 6.24 -15.48 0.23
N LEU A 313 5.97 -16.79 0.12
CA LEU A 313 6.09 -17.74 1.23
C LEU A 313 7.55 -17.89 1.72
N HIS A 314 8.54 -17.85 0.82
CA HIS A 314 9.97 -17.85 1.15
C HIS A 314 10.43 -16.58 1.86
N GLY A 315 9.87 -15.41 1.53
CA GLY A 315 10.23 -14.14 2.17
C GLY A 315 10.01 -14.15 3.69
N PHE A 316 9.11 -15.02 4.16
CA PHE A 316 8.84 -15.27 5.58
C PHE A 316 9.70 -16.40 6.17
N ALA A 317 9.86 -17.53 5.44
CA ALA A 317 10.74 -18.63 5.88
C ALA A 317 12.22 -18.19 6.04
N CYS A 318 12.68 -17.23 5.23
CA CYS A 318 14.04 -16.70 5.30
C CYS A 318 14.32 -15.77 6.50
N ARG A 319 13.40 -15.61 7.47
CA ARG A 319 13.76 -15.02 8.77
C ARG A 319 14.58 -15.97 9.66
N GLU A 320 14.65 -17.26 9.35
CA GLU A 320 15.47 -18.21 10.13
C GLU A 320 16.65 -18.85 9.39
N GLU A 321 16.75 -18.83 8.06
CA GLU A 321 17.86 -19.55 7.41
C GLU A 321 18.66 -18.73 6.39
N LYS A 322 19.84 -18.29 6.86
CA LYS A 322 20.96 -17.85 6.05
C LYS A 322 21.58 -19.10 5.39
N GLN A 323 21.69 -19.05 4.06
CA GLN A 323 22.40 -19.97 3.15
C GLN A 323 21.63 -21.21 2.65
N ARG A 324 21.27 -21.18 1.36
CA ARG A 324 21.91 -21.98 0.28
C ARG A 324 21.06 -21.91 -0.98
N SER A 325 21.74 -21.58 -2.07
CA SER A 325 21.32 -21.68 -3.45
C SER A 325 21.38 -23.14 -3.91
N ASN A 326 20.43 -23.52 -4.75
CA ASN A 326 20.22 -24.84 -5.41
C ASN A 326 19.39 -25.85 -4.62
N LEU A 327 18.07 -25.86 -4.84
CA LEU A 327 17.15 -27.03 -4.82
C LEU A 327 15.68 -26.56 -4.94
N GLY A 328 15.25 -26.16 -6.13
CA GLY A 328 13.96 -25.47 -6.36
C GLY A 328 12.69 -26.26 -6.02
N PHE A 329 12.73 -27.60 -6.04
CA PHE A 329 11.55 -28.43 -5.74
C PHE A 329 11.38 -28.73 -4.24
N HIS A 330 12.47 -29.04 -3.54
CA HIS A 330 12.44 -29.26 -2.09
C HIS A 330 12.15 -27.98 -1.31
N LYS A 331 12.67 -26.83 -1.75
CA LYS A 331 12.32 -25.52 -1.18
C LYS A 331 10.83 -25.19 -1.39
N ARG A 332 10.25 -25.61 -2.52
CA ARG A 332 8.86 -25.36 -2.88
C ARG A 332 7.89 -26.16 -2.01
N THR A 333 8.15 -27.44 -1.77
CA THR A 333 7.33 -28.26 -0.88
C THR A 333 7.47 -27.86 0.59
N GLN A 334 8.67 -27.49 1.04
CA GLN A 334 8.89 -26.98 2.40
C GLN A 334 8.15 -25.66 2.67
N THR A 335 8.15 -24.73 1.71
CA THR A 335 7.47 -23.43 1.89
C THR A 335 5.95 -23.50 1.79
N LEU A 336 5.41 -24.39 0.95
CA LEU A 336 3.98 -24.71 0.93
C LEU A 336 3.54 -25.39 2.23
N GLY A 337 4.37 -26.30 2.76
CA GLY A 337 4.15 -26.94 4.06
C GLY A 337 4.15 -25.93 5.20
N ALA A 338 5.11 -25.00 5.22
CA ALA A 338 5.18 -23.93 6.21
C ALA A 338 3.94 -23.01 6.16
N ALA A 339 3.50 -22.62 4.97
CA ALA A 339 2.30 -21.80 4.79
C ALA A 339 1.02 -22.48 5.29
N ALA A 340 0.87 -23.77 4.97
CA ALA A 340 -0.26 -24.57 5.45
C ALA A 340 -0.20 -24.74 6.96
N GLN A 341 0.99 -24.94 7.54
CA GLN A 341 1.16 -25.09 8.97
C GLN A 341 0.86 -23.78 9.72
N GLU A 342 1.34 -22.64 9.20
CA GLU A 342 1.03 -21.32 9.75
C GLU A 342 -0.47 -21.01 9.67
N ALA A 343 -1.11 -21.28 8.53
CA ALA A 343 -2.57 -21.19 8.40
C ALA A 343 -3.30 -22.06 9.42
N ASN A 344 -2.82 -23.28 9.68
CA ASN A 344 -3.39 -24.18 10.69
C ASN A 344 -3.20 -23.64 12.11
N THR A 345 -2.03 -23.06 12.43
CA THR A 345 -1.82 -22.40 13.72
C THR A 345 -2.74 -21.20 13.90
N LEU A 346 -2.97 -20.43 12.84
CA LEU A 346 -3.84 -19.26 12.85
C LEU A 346 -5.32 -19.65 13.01
N LEU A 347 -5.76 -20.72 12.33
CA LEU A 347 -7.08 -21.33 12.55
C LEU A 347 -7.28 -21.74 14.00
N ASN A 348 -6.32 -22.49 14.56
CA ASN A 348 -6.39 -22.95 15.95
C ASN A 348 -6.35 -21.78 16.96
N SER A 349 -5.75 -20.65 16.59
CA SER A 349 -5.75 -19.42 17.40
C SER A 349 -7.02 -18.57 17.25
N GLY A 350 -7.97 -18.97 16.40
CA GLY A 350 -9.24 -18.23 16.20
C GLY A 350 -9.12 -17.06 15.21
N HIS A 351 -8.17 -17.12 14.27
CA HIS A 351 -7.96 -16.08 13.25
C HIS A 351 -8.18 -16.61 11.82
N PRO A 352 -9.40 -17.07 11.47
CA PRO A 352 -9.68 -17.72 10.19
C PRO A 352 -9.49 -16.79 8.97
N GLY A 353 -9.67 -15.48 9.15
CA GLY A 353 -9.38 -14.49 8.10
C GLY A 353 -7.92 -14.45 7.68
N GLN A 354 -6.99 -14.46 8.65
CA GLN A 354 -5.55 -14.49 8.38
C GLN A 354 -5.16 -15.82 7.72
N ALA A 355 -5.66 -16.93 8.27
CA ALA A 355 -5.44 -18.25 7.71
C ALA A 355 -5.93 -18.36 6.24
N LEU A 356 -7.08 -17.77 5.91
CA LEU A 356 -7.63 -17.78 4.54
C LEU A 356 -6.65 -17.20 3.51
N GLY A 357 -5.95 -16.13 3.86
CA GLY A 357 -4.95 -15.50 3.00
C GLY A 357 -3.80 -16.45 2.66
N TYR A 358 -3.24 -17.10 3.68
CA TYR A 358 -2.17 -18.10 3.53
C TYR A 358 -2.64 -19.34 2.76
N CYS A 359 -3.84 -19.86 3.06
CA CYS A 359 -4.43 -20.98 2.33
C CYS A 359 -4.64 -20.65 0.85
N SER A 360 -5.14 -19.44 0.55
CA SER A 360 -5.39 -19.01 -0.83
C SER A 360 -4.11 -18.91 -1.64
N LEU A 361 -3.03 -18.37 -1.05
CA LEU A 361 -1.72 -18.35 -1.66
C LEU A 361 -1.13 -19.75 -1.84
N ALA A 362 -1.31 -20.64 -0.86
CA ALA A 362 -0.84 -22.02 -0.95
C ALA A 362 -1.53 -22.81 -2.07
N VAL A 363 -2.86 -22.63 -2.25
CA VAL A 363 -3.62 -23.24 -3.36
C VAL A 363 -3.13 -22.73 -4.72
N LEU A 364 -2.85 -21.43 -4.83
CA LEU A 364 -2.29 -20.85 -6.06
C LEU A 364 -0.86 -21.35 -6.34
N ALA A 365 -0.06 -21.54 -5.29
CA ALA A 365 1.35 -21.89 -5.39
C ALA A 365 1.61 -23.39 -5.66
N GLY A 366 0.87 -24.25 -4.97
CA GLY A 366 1.04 -25.70 -4.96
C GLY A 366 0.30 -26.45 -6.06
N GLY A 367 -0.47 -25.75 -6.90
CA GLY A 367 -1.55 -26.37 -7.66
C GLY A 367 -2.66 -26.82 -6.71
N SER A 368 -3.78 -27.29 -7.26
CA SER A 368 -4.96 -27.76 -6.52
C SER A 368 -4.68 -29.00 -5.64
N SER A 369 -3.75 -28.91 -4.68
CA SER A 369 -3.49 -29.96 -3.71
C SER A 369 -4.70 -30.11 -2.79
N ALA A 370 -5.18 -31.34 -2.64
CA ALA A 370 -6.33 -31.67 -1.81
C ALA A 370 -6.18 -31.13 -0.38
N HIS A 371 -4.96 -31.16 0.17
CA HIS A 371 -4.68 -30.66 1.51
C HIS A 371 -4.89 -29.13 1.64
N HIS A 372 -4.39 -28.34 0.69
CA HIS A 372 -4.52 -26.87 0.74
C HIS A 372 -5.96 -26.42 0.51
N LEU A 373 -6.70 -27.12 -0.35
CA LEU A 373 -8.11 -26.84 -0.60
C LEU A 373 -8.98 -27.16 0.62
N ARG A 374 -8.74 -28.30 1.30
CA ARG A 374 -9.40 -28.63 2.58
C ARG A 374 -9.16 -27.54 3.62
N LEU A 375 -7.91 -27.11 3.78
CA LEU A 375 -7.54 -26.06 4.73
C LEU A 375 -8.16 -24.70 4.36
N ARG A 376 -8.35 -24.41 3.08
CA ARG A 376 -9.04 -23.19 2.64
C ARG A 376 -10.56 -23.28 2.88
N ALA A 377 -11.16 -24.43 2.60
CA ALA A 377 -12.57 -24.69 2.84
C ALA A 377 -12.93 -24.57 4.33
N THR A 378 -12.08 -25.04 5.24
CA THR A 378 -12.28 -24.86 6.69
C THR A 378 -12.21 -23.39 7.10
N CYS A 379 -11.24 -22.62 6.59
CA CYS A 379 -11.20 -21.16 6.82
C CYS A 379 -12.46 -20.45 6.33
N LEU A 380 -12.93 -20.78 5.12
CA LEU A 380 -14.12 -20.18 4.52
C LEU A 380 -15.40 -20.54 5.28
N ALA A 381 -15.49 -21.78 5.78
CA ALA A 381 -16.61 -22.24 6.59
C ALA A 381 -16.74 -21.45 7.91
N GLU A 382 -15.62 -21.22 8.62
CA GLU A 382 -15.57 -20.40 9.84
C GLU A 382 -15.95 -18.94 9.58
N LEU A 383 -15.67 -18.43 8.36
CA LEU A 383 -16.05 -17.09 7.92
C LEU A 383 -17.47 -17.00 7.34
N GLN A 384 -18.22 -18.11 7.34
CA GLN A 384 -19.57 -18.24 6.75
C GLN A 384 -19.63 -17.99 5.23
N GLU A 385 -18.51 -18.10 4.51
CA GLU A 385 -18.47 -18.06 3.04
C GLU A 385 -18.71 -19.47 2.46
N PHE A 386 -19.88 -20.05 2.74
CA PHE A 386 -20.19 -21.46 2.48
C PHE A 386 -20.12 -21.86 0.99
N ASP A 387 -20.53 -20.99 0.08
CA ASP A 387 -20.50 -21.28 -1.37
C ASP A 387 -19.07 -21.51 -1.88
N ARG A 388 -18.12 -20.69 -1.44
CA ARG A 388 -16.71 -20.83 -1.81
C ARG A 388 -16.07 -22.04 -1.13
N ALA A 389 -16.45 -22.31 0.13
CA ALA A 389 -15.99 -23.49 0.84
C ALA A 389 -16.44 -24.78 0.14
N LEU A 390 -17.68 -24.83 -0.34
CA LEU A 390 -18.21 -25.96 -1.11
C LEU A 390 -17.48 -26.14 -2.43
N ALA A 391 -17.23 -25.08 -3.18
CA ALA A 391 -16.51 -25.16 -4.45
C ALA A 391 -15.11 -25.77 -4.28
N ASP A 392 -14.40 -25.41 -3.21
CA ASP A 392 -13.10 -26.00 -2.88
C ASP A 392 -13.19 -27.48 -2.55
N LEU A 393 -14.21 -27.87 -1.79
CA LEU A 393 -14.42 -29.23 -1.34
C LEU A 393 -14.90 -30.16 -2.47
N ASP A 394 -15.75 -29.65 -3.36
CA ASP A 394 -16.16 -30.36 -4.58
C ASP A 394 -14.94 -30.62 -5.47
N HIS A 395 -14.02 -29.66 -5.57
CA HIS A 395 -12.76 -29.85 -6.30
C HIS A 395 -11.87 -30.90 -5.65
N VAL A 396 -11.78 -30.95 -4.31
CA VAL A 396 -11.08 -32.01 -3.57
C VAL A 396 -11.65 -33.40 -3.91
N LEU A 397 -12.98 -33.54 -3.88
CA LEU A 397 -13.66 -34.80 -4.15
C LEU A 397 -13.50 -35.25 -5.62
N GLN A 398 -13.32 -34.31 -6.55
CA GLN A 398 -13.00 -34.60 -7.95
C GLN A 398 -11.54 -35.02 -8.18
N LEU A 399 -10.61 -34.58 -7.32
CA LEU A 399 -9.19 -34.92 -7.42
C LEU A 399 -8.87 -36.29 -6.82
N ASP A 400 -9.54 -36.68 -5.73
CA ASP A 400 -9.30 -37.93 -4.98
C ASP A 400 -9.98 -39.18 -5.60
N VAL A 401 -9.93 -39.34 -6.93
CA VAL A 401 -10.49 -40.50 -7.65
C VAL A 401 -9.73 -41.81 -7.35
N GLY A 402 -8.53 -41.73 -6.78
CA GLY A 402 -7.73 -42.91 -6.38
C GLY A 402 -7.98 -43.36 -4.93
N ASP A 403 -8.07 -44.69 -4.73
CA ASP A 403 -8.41 -45.41 -3.48
C ASP A 403 -7.51 -45.17 -2.24
N HIS A 404 -6.61 -44.18 -2.25
CA HIS A 404 -5.44 -44.19 -1.36
C HIS A 404 -5.65 -43.52 0.01
N ASN A 405 -6.81 -42.92 0.32
CA ASN A 405 -7.12 -42.38 1.66
C ASN A 405 -8.63 -42.38 2.00
N LEU A 406 -9.21 -43.57 2.16
CA LEU A 406 -10.62 -43.76 2.55
C LEU A 406 -11.08 -42.88 3.74
N PRO A 407 -10.30 -42.71 4.83
CA PRO A 407 -10.72 -41.90 5.98
C PRO A 407 -10.89 -40.41 5.63
N MET A 408 -9.98 -39.83 4.85
CA MET A 408 -10.05 -38.43 4.44
C MET A 408 -11.26 -38.19 3.54
N ARG A 409 -11.53 -39.10 2.62
CA ARG A 409 -12.68 -38.99 1.71
C ARG A 409 -14.02 -39.03 2.45
N VAL A 410 -14.13 -39.87 3.47
CA VAL A 410 -15.32 -39.91 4.35
C VAL A 410 -15.47 -38.58 5.11
N GLN A 411 -14.37 -38.03 5.61
CA GLN A 411 -14.37 -36.75 6.32
C GLN A 411 -14.72 -35.57 5.40
N ASP A 412 -14.26 -35.59 4.14
CA ASP A 412 -14.60 -34.60 3.13
C ASP A 412 -16.09 -34.66 2.78
N LEU A 413 -16.66 -35.85 2.55
CA LEU A 413 -18.11 -36.00 2.29
C LEU A 413 -18.96 -35.55 3.48
N CYS A 414 -18.54 -35.86 4.72
CA CYS A 414 -19.20 -35.34 5.92
C CYS A 414 -19.09 -33.81 6.01
N SER A 415 -17.96 -33.22 5.62
CA SER A 415 -17.78 -31.76 5.59
C SER A 415 -18.65 -31.11 4.52
N GLN A 416 -18.80 -31.75 3.35
CA GLN A 416 -19.66 -31.32 2.25
C GLN A 416 -21.11 -31.27 2.71
N GLY A 417 -21.59 -32.36 3.34
CA GLY A 417 -22.95 -32.42 3.86
C GLY A 417 -23.22 -31.36 4.93
N ARG A 418 -22.25 -31.06 5.81
CA ARG A 418 -22.37 -29.96 6.79
C ARG A 418 -22.51 -28.59 6.13
N LEU A 419 -21.65 -28.29 5.16
CA LEU A 419 -21.71 -27.01 4.42
C LEU A 419 -23.02 -26.86 3.65
N LEU A 420 -23.53 -27.95 3.05
CA LEU A 420 -24.83 -27.96 2.37
C LEU A 420 -26.00 -27.74 3.33
N LEU A 421 -25.96 -28.30 4.54
CA LEU A 421 -26.94 -27.99 5.58
C LEU A 421 -26.90 -26.51 5.97
N SER A 422 -25.71 -25.91 6.10
CA SER A 422 -25.55 -24.48 6.40
C SER A 422 -26.12 -23.57 5.31
N LEU A 423 -26.15 -24.02 4.06
CA LEU A 423 -26.79 -23.34 2.93
C LEU A 423 -28.30 -23.63 2.80
N GLY A 424 -28.85 -24.53 3.64
CA GLY A 424 -30.25 -24.93 3.60
C GLY A 424 -30.59 -26.03 2.58
N ASP A 425 -29.59 -26.64 1.94
CA ASP A 425 -29.80 -27.71 0.95
C ASP A 425 -29.76 -29.11 1.61
N GLY A 426 -30.88 -29.46 2.26
CA GLY A 426 -31.01 -30.73 2.97
C GLY A 426 -30.94 -31.98 2.07
N ALA A 427 -31.34 -31.87 0.80
CA ALA A 427 -31.35 -32.99 -0.14
C ALA A 427 -29.92 -33.38 -0.55
N ARG A 428 -29.11 -32.41 -1.01
CA ARG A 428 -27.70 -32.70 -1.33
C ARG A 428 -26.90 -33.07 -0.09
N ALA A 429 -27.21 -32.47 1.06
CA ALA A 429 -26.54 -32.78 2.32
C ALA A 429 -26.73 -34.25 2.74
N THR A 430 -27.97 -34.74 2.74
CA THR A 430 -28.27 -36.14 3.06
C THR A 430 -27.69 -37.11 2.03
N GLY A 431 -27.61 -36.71 0.76
CA GLY A 431 -26.88 -37.43 -0.27
C GLY A 431 -25.39 -37.62 0.07
N ALA A 432 -24.70 -36.54 0.45
CA ALA A 432 -23.29 -36.60 0.84
C ALA A 432 -23.07 -37.46 2.10
N PHE A 433 -23.93 -37.32 3.12
CA PHE A 433 -23.88 -38.16 4.32
C PHE A 433 -24.14 -39.65 4.03
N ALA A 434 -25.10 -39.96 3.16
CA ALA A 434 -25.40 -41.33 2.76
C ALA A 434 -24.20 -41.97 2.04
N GLN A 435 -23.51 -41.22 1.17
CA GLN A 435 -22.28 -41.69 0.53
C GLN A 435 -21.17 -41.96 1.55
N ALA A 436 -20.97 -41.06 2.53
CA ALA A 436 -19.99 -41.25 3.59
C ALA A 436 -20.27 -42.50 4.44
N LEU A 437 -21.52 -42.70 4.86
CA LEU A 437 -21.97 -43.86 5.63
C LEU A 437 -21.83 -45.17 4.86
N LYS A 438 -22.06 -45.15 3.55
CA LYS A 438 -21.89 -46.33 2.69
C LYS A 438 -20.42 -46.73 2.53
N LEU A 439 -19.51 -45.76 2.51
CA LEU A 439 -18.06 -46.00 2.39
C LEU A 439 -17.47 -46.55 3.69
N ALA A 440 -17.70 -45.88 4.82
CA ALA A 440 -17.20 -46.31 6.12
C ALA A 440 -18.16 -45.90 7.25
N PRO A 441 -19.08 -46.79 7.68
CA PRO A 441 -20.13 -46.45 8.64
C PRO A 441 -19.59 -45.93 9.97
N ALA A 442 -18.58 -46.59 10.56
CA ALA A 442 -18.06 -46.23 11.88
C ALA A 442 -17.38 -44.85 11.89
N LEU A 443 -16.59 -44.52 10.85
CA LEU A 443 -15.91 -43.23 10.72
C LEU A 443 -16.90 -42.10 10.40
N ALA A 444 -17.88 -42.37 9.54
CA ALA A 444 -18.94 -41.41 9.25
C ALA A 444 -19.80 -41.13 10.49
N GLN A 445 -20.17 -42.16 11.25
CA GLN A 445 -20.92 -42.02 12.50
C GLN A 445 -20.18 -41.15 13.51
N SER A 446 -18.88 -41.39 13.76
CA SER A 446 -18.12 -40.59 14.71
C SER A 446 -18.09 -39.11 14.31
N SER A 447 -17.87 -38.81 13.02
CA SER A 447 -17.88 -37.42 12.54
C SER A 447 -19.26 -36.77 12.63
N LEU A 448 -20.32 -37.49 12.24
CA LEU A 448 -21.70 -36.98 12.25
C LEU A 448 -22.24 -36.77 13.67
N TRP A 449 -21.81 -37.59 14.63
CA TRP A 449 -22.17 -37.45 16.04
C TRP A 449 -21.49 -36.27 16.71
N GLU A 450 -20.26 -35.92 16.28
CA GLU A 450 -19.59 -34.70 16.72
C GLU A 450 -20.24 -33.46 16.10
N GLN A 451 -20.38 -33.42 14.78
CA GLN A 451 -21.02 -32.33 14.04
C GLN A 451 -21.68 -32.87 12.76
N PRO A 452 -22.99 -32.63 12.53
CA PRO A 452 -23.87 -31.67 13.22
C PRO A 452 -24.55 -32.21 14.48
N GLY A 453 -24.30 -33.47 14.84
CA GLY A 453 -24.92 -34.16 15.97
C GLY A 453 -25.88 -35.27 15.52
N ARG A 454 -26.05 -36.28 16.38
CA ARG A 454 -26.91 -37.46 16.10
C ARG A 454 -28.35 -37.09 15.74
N GLY A 455 -28.99 -36.23 16.56
CA GLY A 455 -30.36 -35.79 16.34
C GLY A 455 -30.55 -34.99 15.05
N PRO A 456 -29.80 -33.88 14.84
CA PRO A 456 -29.88 -33.08 13.62
C PRO A 456 -29.65 -33.89 12.34
N THR A 457 -28.69 -34.81 12.35
CA THR A 457 -28.41 -35.70 11.21
C THR A 457 -29.60 -36.62 10.92
N ALA A 458 -30.14 -37.30 11.94
CA ALA A 458 -31.30 -38.17 11.77
C ALA A 458 -32.55 -37.41 11.31
N GLN A 459 -32.73 -36.18 11.78
CA GLN A 459 -33.84 -35.32 11.39
C GLN A 459 -33.73 -34.83 9.94
N ALA A 460 -32.52 -34.52 9.47
CA ALA A 460 -32.28 -34.20 8.06
C ALA A 460 -32.66 -35.38 7.15
N PHE A 461 -32.24 -36.61 7.50
CA PHE A 461 -32.65 -37.81 6.77
C PHE A 461 -34.15 -38.09 6.83
N LEU A 462 -34.80 -37.84 7.98
CA LEU A 462 -36.24 -38.01 8.12
C LEU A 462 -37.00 -37.06 7.20
N TYR A 463 -36.62 -35.78 7.19
CA TYR A 463 -37.24 -34.77 6.35
C TYR A 463 -37.03 -35.06 4.86
N HIS A 464 -35.81 -35.43 4.45
CA HIS A 464 -35.53 -35.83 3.07
C HIS A 464 -36.32 -37.08 2.66
N GLY A 465 -36.42 -38.09 3.54
CA GLY A 465 -37.22 -39.28 3.27
C GLY A 465 -38.72 -39.01 3.15
N GLN A 466 -39.26 -38.05 3.92
CA GLN A 466 -40.67 -37.65 3.83
C GLN A 466 -40.96 -36.91 2.52
N THR A 467 -40.11 -35.94 2.17
CA THR A 467 -40.25 -35.18 0.91
C THR A 467 -40.16 -36.09 -0.31
N CYS A 468 -39.19 -37.02 -0.37
CA CYS A 468 -39.11 -38.00 -1.45
C CYS A 468 -40.33 -38.94 -1.51
N LEU A 469 -40.95 -39.27 -0.36
CA LEU A 469 -42.16 -40.08 -0.33
C LEU A 469 -43.37 -39.32 -0.90
N GLU A 470 -43.51 -38.04 -0.55
CA GLU A 470 -44.54 -37.14 -1.10
C GLU A 470 -44.38 -36.97 -2.62
N GLU A 471 -43.14 -36.90 -3.11
CA GLU A 471 -42.78 -36.87 -4.53
C GLU A 471 -42.86 -38.25 -5.24
N GLN A 472 -43.31 -39.31 -4.56
CA GLN A 472 -43.39 -40.69 -5.08
C GLN A 472 -42.04 -41.30 -5.52
N ARG A 473 -40.92 -40.75 -5.05
CA ARG A 473 -39.54 -41.26 -5.29
C ARG A 473 -39.18 -42.32 -4.25
N TYR A 474 -39.86 -43.46 -4.31
CA TYR A 474 -39.77 -44.51 -3.28
C TYR A 474 -38.36 -45.08 -3.08
N ALA A 475 -37.57 -45.23 -4.14
CA ALA A 475 -36.20 -45.75 -4.03
C ALA A 475 -35.29 -44.80 -3.25
N GLU A 476 -35.38 -43.50 -3.53
CA GLU A 476 -34.58 -42.48 -2.84
C GLU A 476 -35.02 -42.31 -1.39
N ALA A 477 -36.34 -42.28 -1.15
CA ALA A 477 -36.90 -42.28 0.20
C ALA A 477 -36.42 -43.49 1.02
N TRP A 478 -36.35 -44.68 0.40
CA TRP A 478 -35.82 -45.88 1.04
C TRP A 478 -34.34 -45.71 1.43
N THR A 479 -33.50 -45.26 0.49
CA THR A 479 -32.06 -45.08 0.74
C THR A 479 -31.76 -44.03 1.81
N ALA A 480 -32.51 -42.93 1.82
CA ALA A 480 -32.39 -41.87 2.83
C ALA A 480 -32.74 -42.40 4.22
N VAL A 481 -33.80 -43.21 4.34
CA VAL A 481 -34.21 -43.79 5.63
C VAL A 481 -33.25 -44.86 6.11
N GLU A 482 -32.72 -45.71 5.22
CA GLU A 482 -31.70 -46.69 5.62
C GLU A 482 -30.40 -46.02 6.06
N SER A 483 -29.95 -45.01 5.34
CA SER A 483 -28.78 -44.23 5.72
C SER A 483 -29.00 -43.46 7.03
N GLY A 484 -30.20 -42.90 7.23
CA GLY A 484 -30.57 -42.26 8.49
C GLY A 484 -30.56 -43.22 9.68
N LEU A 485 -30.99 -44.48 9.49
CA LEU A 485 -30.93 -45.51 10.53
C LEU A 485 -29.50 -46.01 10.78
N LEU A 486 -28.61 -45.93 9.79
CA LEU A 486 -27.17 -46.13 10.01
C LEU A 486 -26.58 -44.99 10.84
N ALA A 487 -27.04 -43.75 10.69
CA ALA A 487 -26.60 -42.62 11.51
C ALA A 487 -27.17 -42.66 12.94
N ASP A 488 -28.44 -43.06 13.08
CA ASP A 488 -29.12 -43.24 14.37
C ASP A 488 -30.04 -44.48 14.37
N PRO A 489 -29.56 -45.62 14.90
CA PRO A 489 -30.34 -46.85 14.97
C PRO A 489 -31.60 -46.76 15.85
N GLU A 490 -31.66 -45.82 16.79
CA GLU A 490 -32.76 -45.71 17.76
C GLU A 490 -33.84 -44.68 17.37
N HIS A 491 -33.68 -44.00 16.24
CA HIS A 491 -34.60 -42.94 15.84
C HIS A 491 -35.99 -43.47 15.47
N SER A 492 -36.97 -43.26 16.36
CA SER A 492 -38.34 -43.78 16.23
C SER A 492 -39.09 -43.25 14.99
N GLY A 493 -38.80 -42.02 14.56
CA GLY A 493 -39.39 -41.41 13.36
C GLY A 493 -38.96 -42.12 12.07
N LEU A 494 -37.68 -42.49 11.97
CA LEU A 494 -37.13 -43.17 10.79
C LEU A 494 -37.64 -44.61 10.71
N LYS A 495 -37.74 -45.33 11.85
CA LYS A 495 -38.36 -46.66 11.94
C LYS A 495 -39.81 -46.65 11.43
N ARG A 496 -40.60 -45.64 11.84
CA ARG A 496 -41.99 -45.46 11.37
C ARG A 496 -42.07 -45.15 9.88
N LEU A 497 -41.22 -44.26 9.37
CA LEU A 497 -41.18 -43.92 7.96
C LEU A 497 -40.77 -45.14 7.09
N LYS A 498 -39.79 -45.93 7.53
CA LYS A 498 -39.38 -47.18 6.86
C LYS A 498 -40.55 -48.15 6.69
N ALA A 499 -41.37 -48.33 7.73
CA ALA A 499 -42.54 -49.19 7.69
C ALA A 499 -43.63 -48.66 6.74
N ARG A 500 -43.81 -47.34 6.68
CA ARG A 500 -44.76 -46.68 5.78
C ARG A 500 -44.35 -46.86 4.30
N ILE A 501 -43.08 -46.62 3.97
CA ILE A 501 -42.55 -46.80 2.60
C ILE A 501 -42.78 -48.25 2.11
N ARG A 502 -42.55 -49.27 2.97
CA ARG A 502 -42.82 -50.68 2.61
C ARG A 502 -44.29 -50.94 2.27
N ARG A 503 -45.22 -50.35 3.03
CA ARG A 503 -46.66 -50.52 2.80
C ARG A 503 -47.09 -49.86 1.50
N GLU A 504 -46.65 -48.64 1.25
CA GLU A 504 -47.03 -47.90 0.04
C GLU A 504 -46.39 -48.49 -1.23
N ALA A 505 -45.12 -48.93 -1.17
CA ALA A 505 -44.46 -49.61 -2.28
C ALA A 505 -45.12 -50.97 -2.64
N SER A 506 -45.62 -51.71 -1.64
CA SER A 506 -46.34 -52.98 -1.86
C SER A 506 -47.79 -52.80 -2.32
N LEU A 507 -48.41 -51.64 -2.04
CA LEU A 507 -49.71 -51.26 -2.56
C LEU A 507 -49.62 -50.75 -4.02
N GLY A 508 -48.56 -50.02 -4.37
CA GLY A 508 -48.30 -49.57 -5.75
C GLY A 508 -48.05 -50.72 -6.75
N CYS A 509 -47.39 -51.80 -6.31
CA CYS A 509 -47.19 -53.00 -7.14
C CYS A 509 -48.46 -53.84 -7.36
N ARG A 510 -49.60 -53.50 -6.73
CA ARG A 510 -50.90 -54.16 -6.98
C ARG A 510 -51.81 -53.38 -7.92
N LEU A 511 -51.38 -52.21 -8.39
CA LEU A 511 -52.17 -51.30 -9.24
C LEU A 511 -51.53 -51.01 -10.62
N HIS A 512 -50.43 -51.69 -10.96
CA HIS A 512 -49.98 -51.91 -12.34
C HIS A 512 -50.31 -53.32 -12.76
#